data_AF-A0A6B1F7K9-F1
#
_entry.id   AF-A0A6B1F7K9-F1
#
_cell.length_a   1.000
_cell.length_b   1.000
_cell.length_c   1.000
_cell.angle_alpha   90.00
_cell.angle_beta   90.00
_cell.angle_gamma   90.00
#
_symmetry.space_group_name_H-M   'P 1'
#
loop_
_entity.id
_entity.type
_entity.pdbx_description
1 polymer ?
#
loop_
_entity_poly.entity_id
_entity_poly.type
_entity_poly.pdbx_seq_one_letter_code
_entity_poly.pdbx_strand_id
1 'polypeptide(L)'
;MYDDAHADWGHRDNILAKTHWAVSIGIEFNGRRITFVQHFEGGAAQADGPPVLDQTGELCLPLNKRETRITIAYDPLPTPKTPTQIDALSSYCTGGGFTVHCPKSFAARILEPLPSGQYYPSLTANEVVAGRWIDSPICFMVTVRMGSLLK
;
A
#
# COMPACT_ATOMS: atom_id res chain seq x y z
N MET A 1 10.18 -5.49 -25.52
CA MET A 1 10.51 -4.13 -25.03
C MET A 1 11.30 -3.28 -26.04
N TYR A 2 11.49 -3.73 -27.29
CA TYR A 2 12.08 -2.89 -28.36
C TYR A 2 11.04 -2.55 -29.46
N ASP A 3 9.82 -3.07 -29.33
CA ASP A 3 8.74 -2.94 -30.32
C ASP A 3 7.36 -2.85 -29.62
N ASP A 4 7.28 -2.04 -28.56
CA ASP A 4 6.05 -1.76 -27.79
C ASP A 4 5.50 -0.34 -28.03
N ALA A 5 6.18 0.43 -28.90
CA ALA A 5 5.89 1.84 -29.18
C ALA A 5 4.46 2.11 -29.70
N HIS A 6 3.78 1.09 -30.25
CA HIS A 6 2.44 1.25 -30.81
C HIS A 6 1.29 1.00 -29.82
N ALA A 7 1.55 0.41 -28.64
CA ALA A 7 0.47 -0.05 -27.76
C ALA A 7 0.68 0.07 -26.25
N ASP A 8 1.90 0.32 -25.74
CA ASP A 8 2.14 0.16 -24.30
C ASP A 8 3.11 1.20 -23.69
N TRP A 9 2.82 2.48 -23.93
CA TRP A 9 3.52 3.61 -23.31
C TRP A 9 3.47 3.58 -21.78
N GLY A 10 2.56 2.80 -21.20
CA GLY A 10 2.46 2.61 -19.75
C GLY A 10 3.76 2.15 -19.12
N HIS A 11 4.54 1.29 -19.78
CA HIS A 11 5.82 0.86 -19.22
C HIS A 11 6.89 1.96 -19.25
N ARG A 12 7.03 2.67 -20.38
CA ARG A 12 7.94 3.83 -20.50
C ARG A 12 7.56 4.95 -19.54
N ASP A 13 6.29 5.28 -19.46
CA ASP A 13 5.78 6.37 -18.62
C ASP A 13 5.94 6.01 -17.14
N ASN A 14 5.80 4.73 -16.78
CA ASN A 14 6.16 4.22 -15.45
C ASN A 14 7.66 4.40 -15.17
N ILE A 15 8.55 4.01 -16.09
CA ILE A 15 10.01 4.20 -15.93
C ILE A 15 10.38 5.69 -15.74
N LEU A 16 9.73 6.58 -16.50
CA LEU A 16 10.01 8.01 -16.50
C LEU A 16 9.21 8.81 -15.45
N ALA A 17 8.35 8.17 -14.67
CA ALA A 17 7.51 8.86 -13.71
C ALA A 17 8.37 9.60 -12.68
N LYS A 18 8.24 10.93 -12.63
CA LYS A 18 9.02 11.81 -11.76
C LYS A 18 8.82 11.54 -10.26
N THR A 19 7.79 10.78 -9.92
CA THR A 19 7.49 10.36 -8.55
C THR A 19 8.38 9.21 -8.08
N HIS A 20 8.97 8.42 -8.98
CA HIS A 20 9.88 7.34 -8.63
C HIS A 20 11.23 7.90 -8.16
N TRP A 21 11.71 7.43 -7.01
CA TRP A 21 12.99 7.83 -6.42
C TRP A 21 13.88 6.62 -6.09
N ALA A 22 13.32 5.41 -6.11
CA ALA A 22 14.07 4.16 -6.00
C ALA A 22 13.59 3.14 -7.04
N VAL A 23 14.47 2.21 -7.41
CA VAL A 23 14.13 1.06 -8.24
C VAL A 23 14.79 -0.18 -7.68
N SER A 24 13.98 -1.21 -7.46
CA SER A 24 14.40 -2.55 -7.05
C SER A 24 14.37 -3.47 -8.26
N ILE A 25 15.52 -4.06 -8.61
CA ILE A 25 15.68 -4.92 -9.80
C ILE A 25 15.90 -6.37 -9.36
N GLY A 26 14.99 -7.25 -9.78
CA GLY A 26 15.12 -8.70 -9.66
C GLY A 26 15.50 -9.32 -10.99
N ILE A 27 16.48 -10.23 -10.97
CA ILE A 27 16.91 -11.00 -12.15
C ILE A 27 16.83 -12.48 -11.78
N GLU A 28 16.11 -13.26 -12.58
CA GLU A 28 16.04 -14.72 -12.45
C GLU A 28 16.45 -15.38 -13.77
N PHE A 29 17.19 -16.49 -13.69
CA PHE A 29 17.50 -17.35 -14.82
C PHE A 29 17.30 -18.82 -14.47
N ASN A 30 16.59 -19.56 -15.32
CA ASN A 30 16.31 -20.98 -15.11
C ASN A 30 16.86 -21.91 -16.22
N GLY A 31 17.85 -21.47 -16.99
CA GLY A 31 18.41 -22.25 -18.10
C GLY A 31 17.68 -22.10 -19.42
N ARG A 32 16.42 -21.65 -19.42
CA ARG A 32 15.60 -21.46 -20.63
C ARG A 32 15.08 -20.03 -20.80
N ARG A 33 14.87 -19.31 -19.70
CA ARG A 33 14.38 -17.93 -19.69
C ARG A 33 15.19 -17.09 -18.72
N ILE A 34 15.38 -15.83 -19.09
CA ILE A 34 15.80 -14.76 -18.19
C ILE A 34 14.56 -13.91 -17.92
N THR A 35 14.24 -13.70 -16.64
CA THR A 35 13.14 -12.84 -16.20
C THR A 35 13.73 -11.59 -15.53
N PHE A 36 13.22 -10.43 -15.92
CA PHE A 36 13.53 -9.14 -15.30
C PHE A 36 12.28 -8.62 -14.61
N VAL A 37 12.40 -8.30 -13.32
CA VAL A 37 11.36 -7.60 -12.56
C VAL A 37 11.93 -6.24 -12.16
N GLN A 38 11.22 -5.18 -12.54
CA GLN A 38 11.55 -3.81 -12.15
C GLN A 38 10.42 -3.29 -11.27
N HIS A 39 10.72 -3.03 -10.00
CA HIS A 39 9.79 -2.39 -9.08
C HIS A 39 10.27 -0.95 -8.88
N PHE A 40 9.54 0.01 -9.44
CA PHE A 40 9.79 1.42 -9.23
C PHE A 40 9.05 1.89 -7.99
N GLU A 41 9.77 2.49 -7.05
CA GLU A 41 9.26 2.94 -5.77
C GLU A 41 9.26 4.47 -5.74
N GLY A 42 8.11 5.07 -5.39
CA GLY A 42 8.08 6.50 -5.15
C GLY A 42 6.76 7.25 -5.12
N GLY A 43 6.83 8.51 -4.68
CA GLY A 43 5.67 9.40 -4.50
C GLY A 43 4.79 9.05 -3.28
N ALA A 44 5.10 7.97 -2.57
CA ALA A 44 4.43 7.57 -1.34
C ALA A 44 4.83 8.46 -0.15
N ALA A 45 3.97 8.57 0.86
CA ALA A 45 4.36 9.17 2.13
C ALA A 45 5.45 8.29 2.73
N GLN A 46 6.57 8.90 3.08
CA GLN A 46 7.55 8.19 3.89
C GLN A 46 7.15 8.36 5.34
N ALA A 47 7.15 7.26 6.08
CA ALA A 47 6.96 7.35 7.50
C ALA A 47 8.24 7.95 8.12
N ASP A 48 8.10 9.00 8.93
CA ASP A 48 9.23 9.64 9.64
C ASP A 48 9.82 8.69 10.72
N GLY A 49 9.06 7.66 11.07
CA GLY A 49 9.46 6.54 11.92
C GLY A 49 8.57 5.33 11.64
N PRO A 50 8.88 4.15 12.22
CA PRO A 50 8.04 2.99 12.06
C PRO A 50 6.62 3.24 12.60
N PRO A 51 5.57 2.67 11.98
CA PRO A 51 4.24 2.69 12.56
C PRO A 51 4.26 2.00 13.93
N VAL A 52 3.63 2.61 14.92
CA VAL A 52 3.58 2.07 16.29
C VAL A 52 2.15 1.64 16.60
N LEU A 53 1.96 0.35 16.91
CA LEU A 53 0.72 -0.17 17.47
C LEU A 53 0.97 -0.47 18.96
N ASP A 54 0.31 0.27 19.84
CA ASP A 54 0.50 0.08 21.28
C ASP A 54 -0.34 -1.07 21.85
N GLN A 55 -0.12 -1.39 23.13
CA GLN A 55 -0.84 -2.46 23.84
C GLN A 55 -2.34 -2.18 24.00
N THR A 56 -2.78 -0.93 23.80
CA THR A 56 -4.19 -0.52 23.83
C THR A 56 -4.87 -0.61 22.45
N GLY A 57 -4.11 -1.01 21.43
CA GLY A 57 -4.57 -1.08 20.04
C GLY A 57 -4.61 0.27 19.35
N GLU A 58 -3.90 1.27 19.86
CA GLU A 58 -3.75 2.57 19.22
C GLU A 58 -2.61 2.52 18.21
N LEU A 59 -2.93 2.79 16.94
CA LEU A 59 -1.98 2.91 15.85
C LEU A 59 -1.59 4.37 15.66
N CYS A 60 -0.29 4.64 15.72
CA CYS A 60 0.32 5.92 15.43
C CYS A 60 1.15 5.84 14.13
N LEU A 61 0.85 6.73 13.19
CA LEU A 61 1.50 6.82 11.88
C LEU A 61 2.14 8.21 11.72
N PRO A 62 3.45 8.35 11.97
CA PRO A 62 4.18 9.58 11.67
C PRO A 62 4.60 9.58 10.20
N LEU A 63 4.14 10.53 9.41
CA LEU A 63 4.34 10.65 7.97
C LEU A 63 4.92 12.01 7.61
N ASN A 64 5.80 12.04 6.62
CA ASN A 64 6.45 13.26 6.15
C ASN A 64 5.57 14.17 5.27
N LYS A 65 4.37 13.70 4.92
CA LYS A 65 3.37 14.47 4.16
C LYS A 65 1.97 14.09 4.60
N ARG A 66 1.05 15.05 4.45
CA ARG A 66 -0.38 14.84 4.67
C ARG A 66 -0.92 13.80 3.72
N GLU A 67 -1.66 12.84 4.25
CA GLU A 67 -2.49 11.91 3.48
C GLU A 67 -3.96 12.14 3.79
N THR A 68 -4.83 11.97 2.81
CA THR A 68 -6.29 12.17 2.96
C THR A 68 -7.07 10.86 3.08
N ARG A 69 -6.42 9.75 2.73
CA ARG A 69 -6.99 8.41 2.80
C ARG A 69 -5.92 7.44 3.24
N ILE A 70 -6.16 6.76 4.35
CA ILE A 70 -5.26 5.73 4.85
C ILE A 70 -6.03 4.42 4.90
N THR A 71 -5.55 3.44 4.16
CA THR A 71 -6.07 2.07 4.16
C THR A 71 -4.99 1.13 4.67
N ILE A 72 -5.37 0.27 5.60
CA ILE A 72 -4.50 -0.76 6.15
C ILE A 72 -4.90 -2.09 5.52
N ALA A 73 -3.92 -2.78 4.96
CA ALA A 73 -4.07 -4.13 4.41
C ALA A 73 -3.07 -5.05 5.10
N TYR A 74 -3.45 -6.32 5.27
CA TYR A 74 -2.51 -7.35 5.69
C TYR A 74 -1.69 -7.78 4.49
N ASP A 75 -0.36 -7.79 4.61
CA ASP A 75 0.50 -8.43 3.63
C ASP A 75 0.88 -9.83 4.12
N PRO A 76 0.29 -10.91 3.57
CA PRO A 76 0.60 -12.26 4.01
C PRO A 76 2.06 -12.60 3.70
N LEU A 77 2.67 -13.38 4.59
CA LEU A 77 4.04 -13.84 4.38
C LEU A 77 4.16 -14.60 3.04
N PRO A 78 5.29 -14.43 2.32
CA PRO A 78 5.50 -15.14 1.07
C PRO A 78 5.49 -16.65 1.34
N THR A 79 4.71 -17.36 0.52
CA THR A 79 4.65 -18.83 0.53
C THR A 79 5.23 -19.37 -0.77
N PRO A 80 5.98 -20.49 -0.72
CA PRO A 80 6.46 -21.14 -1.94
C PRO A 80 5.30 -21.45 -2.89
N LYS A 81 5.47 -21.15 -4.17
CA LYS A 81 4.48 -21.45 -5.22
C LYS A 81 5.04 -22.51 -6.16
N THR A 82 4.17 -23.42 -6.60
CA THR A 82 4.47 -24.36 -7.69
C THR A 82 4.52 -23.62 -9.03
N PRO A 83 5.18 -24.17 -10.07
CA PRO A 83 5.19 -23.57 -11.41
C PRO A 83 3.78 -23.25 -11.94
N THR A 84 2.82 -24.17 -11.79
CA THR A 84 1.43 -23.95 -12.23
C THR A 84 0.75 -22.81 -11.47
N GLN A 85 1.03 -22.63 -10.18
CA GLN A 85 0.49 -21.51 -9.41
C GLN A 85 1.10 -20.17 -9.82
N ILE A 86 2.37 -20.16 -10.25
CA ILE A 86 3.05 -18.97 -10.77
C ILE A 86 2.45 -18.59 -12.13
N ASP A 87 2.26 -19.56 -13.03
CA ASP A 87 1.67 -19.34 -14.35
C ASP A 87 0.23 -18.81 -14.30
N ALA A 88 -0.48 -19.07 -13.20
CA ALA A 88 -1.84 -18.58 -12.97
C ALA A 88 -1.90 -17.14 -12.43
N LEU A 89 -0.80 -16.55 -11.97
CA LEU A 89 -0.81 -15.20 -11.40
C LEU A 89 -0.99 -14.17 -12.51
N SER A 90 -1.92 -13.24 -12.30
CA SER A 90 -2.34 -12.29 -13.34
C SER A 90 -2.43 -10.84 -12.86
N SER A 91 -2.24 -10.57 -11.57
CA SER A 91 -2.47 -9.24 -11.00
C SER A 91 -1.61 -8.97 -9.77
N TYR A 92 -1.22 -7.73 -9.56
CA TYR A 92 -0.58 -7.27 -8.32
C TYR A 92 -1.59 -6.52 -7.45
N CYS A 93 -1.63 -6.84 -6.15
CA CYS A 93 -2.64 -6.35 -5.21
C CYS A 93 -1.99 -5.78 -3.95
N THR A 94 -2.50 -4.66 -3.45
CA THR A 94 -2.04 -4.03 -2.21
C THR A 94 -2.29 -4.95 -1.00
N GLY A 95 -1.24 -5.29 -0.24
CA GLY A 95 -1.31 -6.21 0.90
C GLY A 95 -1.67 -7.64 0.47
N GLY A 96 -0.81 -8.30 -0.30
CA GLY A 96 -1.16 -9.56 -0.97
C GLY A 96 -0.23 -9.92 -2.12
N GLY A 97 0.46 -8.92 -2.69
CA GLY A 97 1.45 -9.13 -3.74
C GLY A 97 0.84 -9.63 -5.05
N PHE A 98 1.59 -10.46 -5.77
CA PHE A 98 1.14 -11.01 -7.06
C PHE A 98 0.19 -12.20 -6.82
N THR A 99 -1.06 -12.07 -7.30
CA THR A 99 -2.16 -13.01 -7.07
C THR A 99 -2.96 -13.27 -8.36
N VAL A 100 -3.88 -14.24 -8.31
CA VAL A 100 -4.86 -14.47 -9.38
C VAL A 100 -6.02 -13.47 -9.28
N HIS A 101 -6.41 -13.09 -8.06
CA HIS A 101 -7.53 -12.20 -7.78
C HIS A 101 -7.22 -11.28 -6.61
N CYS A 102 -7.39 -9.98 -6.79
CA CYS A 102 -7.21 -9.04 -5.69
C CYS A 102 -8.33 -9.17 -4.67
N PRO A 103 -8.01 -9.41 -3.38
CA PRO A 103 -9.00 -9.32 -2.33
C PRO A 103 -9.55 -7.89 -2.30
N LYS A 104 -10.88 -7.75 -2.24
CA LYS A 104 -11.54 -6.43 -2.20
C LYS A 104 -11.52 -5.79 -0.81
N SER A 105 -11.01 -6.49 0.20
CA SER A 105 -11.13 -6.12 1.60
C SER A 105 -9.81 -5.62 2.18
N PHE A 106 -9.82 -4.36 2.60
CA PHE A 106 -8.81 -3.80 3.51
C PHE A 106 -9.14 -4.21 4.95
N ALA A 107 -8.12 -4.37 5.80
CA ALA A 107 -8.29 -4.61 7.23
C ALA A 107 -8.98 -3.41 7.89
N ALA A 108 -8.57 -2.19 7.50
CA ALA A 108 -9.23 -0.98 7.93
C ALA A 108 -9.10 0.15 6.90
N ARG A 109 -10.05 1.07 6.93
CA ARG A 109 -9.99 2.40 6.31
C ARG A 109 -10.07 3.45 7.42
N ILE A 110 -9.03 4.24 7.57
CA ILE A 110 -8.99 5.33 8.55
C ILE A 110 -9.56 6.59 7.90
N LEU A 111 -10.51 7.20 8.60
CA LEU A 111 -11.19 8.43 8.21
C LEU A 111 -10.70 9.60 9.05
N GLU A 112 -10.59 10.77 8.43
CA GLU A 112 -10.28 12.03 9.10
C GLU A 112 -11.42 12.38 10.09
N PRO A 113 -11.13 12.87 11.31
CA PRO A 113 -12.17 13.34 12.21
C PRO A 113 -12.85 14.57 11.62
N LEU A 114 -14.19 14.57 11.63
CA LEU A 114 -14.98 15.68 11.10
C LEU A 114 -14.96 16.88 12.07
N PRO A 115 -15.23 18.10 11.57
CA PRO A 115 -15.40 19.27 12.40
C PRO A 115 -16.45 19.08 13.49
N SER A 116 -16.33 19.83 14.59
CA SER A 116 -17.30 19.78 15.69
C SER A 116 -18.73 20.01 15.19
N GLY A 117 -19.65 19.14 15.60
CA GLY A 117 -21.05 19.16 15.16
C GLY A 117 -21.36 18.36 13.89
N GLN A 118 -20.34 17.81 13.22
CA GLN A 118 -20.51 16.90 12.09
C GLN A 118 -20.24 15.44 12.51
N TYR A 119 -20.86 14.50 11.82
CA TYR A 119 -20.69 13.07 12.06
C TYR A 119 -20.82 12.27 10.77
N TYR A 120 -20.18 11.10 10.73
CA TYR A 120 -20.38 10.14 9.67
C TYR A 120 -21.74 9.45 9.89
N PRO A 121 -22.67 9.47 8.92
CA PRO A 121 -24.03 8.94 9.12
C PRO A 121 -24.05 7.42 9.31
N SER A 122 -23.08 6.72 8.73
CA SER A 122 -22.87 5.28 8.90
C SER A 122 -21.41 4.95 8.66
N LEU A 123 -20.87 4.02 9.43
CA LEU A 123 -19.55 3.44 9.22
C LEU A 123 -19.69 1.95 8.94
N THR A 124 -18.94 1.43 7.99
CA THR A 124 -18.79 -0.01 7.80
C THR A 124 -17.93 -0.62 8.91
N ALA A 125 -17.95 -1.96 9.03
CA ALA A 125 -17.20 -2.66 10.07
C ALA A 125 -15.68 -2.40 10.03
N ASN A 126 -15.13 -2.05 8.86
CA ASN A 126 -13.71 -1.82 8.67
C ASN A 126 -13.36 -0.32 8.60
N GLU A 127 -14.31 0.58 8.88
CA GLU A 127 -14.04 2.02 8.91
C GLU A 127 -13.85 2.52 10.33
N VAL A 128 -12.79 3.28 10.54
CA VAL A 128 -12.43 3.82 11.84
C VAL A 128 -12.12 5.29 11.70
N VAL A 129 -12.75 6.13 12.51
CA VAL A 129 -12.41 7.56 12.58
C VAL A 129 -11.19 7.72 13.46
N ALA A 130 -10.17 8.43 12.97
CA ALA A 130 -8.98 8.71 13.76
C ALA A 130 -9.33 9.60 14.96
N GLY A 131 -8.73 9.31 16.11
CA GLY A 131 -8.83 10.15 17.31
C GLY A 131 -8.02 11.43 17.18
N ARG A 132 -6.93 11.41 16.40
CA ARG A 132 -6.10 12.58 16.10
C ARG A 132 -5.66 12.55 14.64
N TRP A 133 -5.70 13.71 14.00
CA TRP A 133 -5.27 13.93 12.62
C TRP A 133 -4.54 15.28 12.57
N ILE A 134 -3.25 15.24 12.91
CA ILE A 134 -2.44 16.44 13.09
C ILE A 134 -1.64 16.66 11.82
N ASP A 135 -1.99 17.72 11.10
CA ASP A 135 -1.28 18.20 9.92
C ASP A 135 -0.45 19.42 10.31
N SER A 136 0.88 19.30 10.24
CA SER A 136 1.81 20.39 10.52
C SER A 136 2.88 20.47 9.45
N PRO A 137 3.57 21.62 9.29
CA PRO A 137 4.59 21.79 8.25
C PRO A 137 5.77 20.81 8.31
N ILE A 138 5.99 20.18 9.47
CA ILE A 138 7.16 19.33 9.74
C ILE A 138 6.78 17.86 10.00
N CYS A 139 5.49 17.56 10.18
CA CYS A 139 5.03 16.21 10.50
C CYS A 139 3.52 16.09 10.28
N PHE A 140 3.10 15.01 9.64
CA PHE A 140 1.72 14.55 9.62
C PHE A 140 1.59 13.35 10.56
N MET A 141 0.67 13.40 11.52
CA MET A 141 0.48 12.33 12.49
C MET A 141 -0.98 11.92 12.57
N VAL A 142 -1.22 10.62 12.40
CA VAL A 142 -2.53 10.01 12.59
C VAL A 142 -2.49 9.06 13.76
N THR A 143 -3.45 9.22 14.66
CA THR A 143 -3.67 8.34 15.80
C THR A 143 -5.07 7.75 15.72
N VAL A 144 -5.17 6.42 15.71
CA VAL A 144 -6.45 5.72 15.57
C VAL A 144 -6.50 4.52 16.52
N ARG A 145 -7.64 4.32 17.18
CA ARG A 145 -7.88 3.13 17.98
C ARG A 145 -8.42 2.01 17.08
N MET A 146 -7.59 1.01 16.81
CA MET A 146 -7.88 -0.07 15.88
C MET A 146 -8.79 -1.16 16.46
N GLY A 147 -8.95 -1.20 17.79
CA GLY A 147 -9.81 -2.18 18.46
C GLY A 147 -9.43 -3.61 18.10
N SER A 148 -10.39 -4.41 17.64
CA SER A 148 -10.15 -5.80 17.22
C SER A 148 -9.80 -5.98 15.74
N LEU A 149 -9.62 -4.88 14.98
CA LEU A 149 -9.37 -4.94 13.53
C LEU A 149 -7.95 -5.33 13.16
N LEU A 150 -7.00 -5.19 14.10
CA LEU A 150 -5.62 -5.67 13.98
C LEU A 150 -5.40 -6.79 15.00
N LYS A 151 -5.89 -7.98 14.69
CA LYS A 151 -5.52 -9.22 15.38
C LYS A 151 -4.81 -10.16 14.41
#